data_AF-A0A2K3N128-F1
#
_entry.id   AF-A0A2K3N128-F1
#
_cell.length_a   1.000
_cell.length_b   1.000
_cell.length_c   1.000
_cell.angle_alpha   90.00
_cell.angle_beta   90.00
_cell.angle_gamma   90.00
#
_symmetry.space_group_name_H-M   'P 1'
#
loop_
_entity.id
_entity.type
_entity.pdbx_description
1 polymer ?
#
loop_
_entity_poly.entity_id
_entity_poly.type
_entity_poly.pdbx_seq_one_letter_code
_entity_poly.pdbx_strand_id
1 'polypeptide(L)'
;MALSDFRDYTELCFKEFGDRVKYWITVNEPSTYTTAGYVIGMFPPGRCSDWQNLNCTGGDSGTEPYLVAHHLLLAHAAAVQVYKTKYQDFHAFEAEITISTLYSAIGVWCIQKLI
;
A
#
# COMPACT_ATOMS: atom_id res chain seq x y z
N MET A 1 -6.33 -3.17 -10.85
CA MET A 1 -5.32 -2.12 -10.69
C MET A 1 -4.00 -2.83 -10.46
N ALA A 2 -3.29 -3.20 -11.52
CA ALA A 2 -2.52 -4.45 -11.44
C ALA A 2 -1.13 -4.27 -10.82
N LEU A 3 -0.32 -3.34 -11.33
CA LEU A 3 1.04 -3.07 -10.84
C LEU A 3 1.59 -1.84 -11.57
N SER A 4 1.32 -1.79 -12.87
CA SER A 4 1.64 -0.67 -13.77
C SER A 4 1.06 0.64 -13.23
N ASP A 5 -0.20 0.63 -12.80
CA ASP A 5 -0.88 1.84 -12.37
C ASP A 5 -0.21 2.44 -11.12
N PHE A 6 0.15 1.59 -10.16
CA PHE A 6 0.86 2.01 -8.95
C PHE A 6 2.29 2.48 -9.28
N ARG A 7 2.99 1.76 -10.16
CA ARG A 7 4.32 2.16 -10.62
C ARG A 7 4.27 3.55 -11.27
N ASP A 8 3.36 3.77 -12.20
CA ASP A 8 3.24 5.02 -12.94
C ASP A 8 2.81 6.18 -12.01
N TYR A 9 1.94 5.90 -11.03
CA TYR A 9 1.61 6.83 -9.95
C TYR A 9 2.85 7.21 -9.13
N THR A 10 3.62 6.23 -8.66
CA THR A 10 4.82 6.49 -7.86
C THR A 10 5.89 7.24 -8.66
N GLU A 11 6.04 6.95 -9.95
CA GLU A 11 6.93 7.71 -10.84
C GLU A 11 6.53 9.19 -10.93
N LEU A 12 5.24 9.47 -11.08
CA LEU A 12 4.73 10.84 -11.08
C LEU A 12 5.01 11.54 -9.74
N CYS A 13 4.76 10.87 -8.61
CA CYS A 13 5.05 11.42 -7.28
C CYS A 13 6.53 11.76 -7.11
N PHE A 14 7.44 10.85 -7.48
CA PHE A 14 8.88 11.10 -7.38
C PHE A 14 9.32 12.24 -8.29
N LYS A 15 8.74 12.36 -9.48
CA LYS A 15 9.02 13.45 -10.42
C LYS A 15 8.59 14.82 -9.89
N GLU A 16 7.38 14.92 -9.36
CA GLU A 16 6.79 16.21 -8.96
C GLU A 16 7.20 16.68 -7.55
N PHE A 17 7.58 15.74 -6.67
CA PHE A 17 7.87 16.07 -5.27
C PHE A 17 9.24 15.60 -4.79
N GLY A 18 10.02 14.84 -5.58
CA GLY A 18 11.35 14.34 -5.16
C GLY A 18 12.39 15.44 -4.89
N ASP A 19 12.15 16.64 -5.39
CA ASP A 19 12.94 17.83 -5.10
C ASP A 19 12.84 18.24 -3.62
N ARG A 20 11.67 18.07 -2.99
CA ARG A 20 11.37 18.47 -1.60
C ARG A 20 11.24 17.29 -0.64
N VAL A 21 10.68 16.18 -1.09
CA VAL A 21 10.39 14.99 -0.30
C VAL A 21 11.55 14.01 -0.43
N LYS A 22 12.26 13.78 0.68
CA LYS A 22 13.43 12.88 0.73
C LYS A 22 13.08 11.49 1.27
N TYR A 23 12.02 11.39 2.06
CA TYR A 23 11.57 10.16 2.71
C TYR A 23 10.23 9.72 2.15
N TRP A 24 10.11 8.44 1.82
CA TRP A 24 8.97 7.92 1.07
C TRP A 24 8.44 6.64 1.71
N ILE A 25 7.17 6.67 2.09
CA ILE A 25 6.42 5.47 2.46
C ILE A 25 5.60 5.06 1.24
N THR A 26 5.69 3.79 0.85
CA THR A 26 5.02 3.26 -0.35
C THR A 26 3.71 2.58 -0.01
N VAL A 27 3.69 1.76 1.03
CA VAL A 27 2.50 1.05 1.52
C VAL A 27 2.41 1.25 3.02
N ASN A 28 1.29 1.82 3.48
CA ASN A 28 0.99 1.98 4.90
C ASN A 28 0.17 0.78 5.39
N GLU A 29 0.67 0.08 6.40
CA GLU A 29 -0.03 -0.97 7.15
C GLU A 29 -0.71 -2.06 6.29
N PRO A 30 0.07 -2.87 5.56
CA PRO A 30 -0.49 -3.91 4.69
C PRO A 30 -1.28 -4.98 5.47
N SER A 31 -0.90 -5.31 6.70
CA SER A 31 -1.63 -6.28 7.54
C SER A 31 -3.00 -5.75 7.98
N THR A 32 -3.05 -4.50 8.45
CA THR A 32 -4.30 -3.82 8.83
C THR A 32 -5.20 -3.71 7.61
N TYR A 33 -4.67 -3.26 6.47
CA TYR A 33 -5.44 -3.11 5.24
C TYR A 33 -6.04 -4.44 4.76
N THR A 34 -5.24 -5.50 4.70
CA THR A 34 -5.71 -6.82 4.23
C THR A 34 -6.72 -7.44 5.19
N THR A 35 -6.51 -7.29 6.49
CA THR A 35 -7.43 -7.84 7.50
C THR A 35 -8.73 -7.04 7.54
N ALA A 36 -8.64 -5.72 7.68
CA ALA A 36 -9.80 -4.84 7.76
C ALA A 36 -10.63 -4.84 6.47
N GLY A 37 -9.99 -4.93 5.30
CA GLY A 37 -10.66 -4.87 4.01
C GLY A 37 -11.17 -6.21 3.46
N TYR A 38 -10.49 -7.32 3.79
CA TYR A 38 -10.72 -8.63 3.14
C TYR A 38 -10.97 -9.80 4.12
N VAL A 39 -10.76 -9.58 5.43
CA VAL A 39 -11.12 -10.57 6.47
C VAL A 39 -12.39 -10.17 7.20
N ILE A 40 -12.42 -8.97 7.78
CA ILE A 40 -13.56 -8.49 8.58
C ILE A 40 -14.52 -7.57 7.79
N GLY A 41 -14.13 -7.14 6.59
CA GLY A 41 -14.94 -6.27 5.73
C GLY A 41 -15.29 -4.89 6.31
N MET A 42 -14.52 -4.40 7.28
CA MET A 42 -14.72 -3.11 7.95
C MET A 42 -14.26 -1.92 7.09
N PHE A 43 -13.20 -2.10 6.29
CA PHE A 43 -12.68 -1.09 5.37
C PHE A 43 -13.09 -1.41 3.93
N PRO A 44 -13.19 -0.40 3.03
CA PRO A 44 -13.35 -0.66 1.60
C PRO A 44 -12.29 -1.63 1.08
N PRO A 45 -12.63 -2.62 0.23
CA PRO A 45 -13.93 -2.83 -0.44
C PRO A 45 -14.99 -3.57 0.41
N GLY A 46 -14.74 -3.84 1.68
CA GLY A 46 -15.70 -4.46 2.59
C GLY A 46 -15.96 -5.93 2.26
N ARG A 47 -14.90 -6.66 1.89
CA ARG A 47 -14.98 -8.06 1.48
C ARG A 47 -14.69 -8.99 2.65
N CYS A 48 -15.44 -10.08 2.73
CA CYS A 48 -15.19 -11.17 3.66
C CYS A 48 -15.95 -12.42 3.24
N SER A 49 -15.60 -13.58 3.81
CA SER A 49 -16.34 -14.81 3.56
C SER A 49 -17.76 -14.79 4.14
N ASP A 50 -18.72 -15.29 3.36
CA ASP A 50 -20.15 -15.33 3.72
C ASP A 50 -20.44 -16.01 5.07
N TRP A 51 -19.66 -17.04 5.43
CA TRP A 51 -19.84 -17.79 6.68
C TRP A 51 -19.60 -16.95 7.95
N GLN A 52 -18.98 -15.77 7.83
CA GLN A 52 -18.75 -14.87 8.95
C GLN A 52 -19.98 -14.01 9.30
N ASN A 53 -20.98 -13.92 8.41
CA ASN A 53 -22.21 -13.16 8.60
C ASN A 53 -21.98 -11.67 9.03
N LEU A 54 -20.93 -11.04 8.46
CA LEU A 54 -20.53 -9.65 8.77
C LEU A 54 -21.14 -8.60 7.82
N ASN A 55 -22.15 -8.97 7.01
CA ASN A 55 -22.78 -8.09 6.02
C ASN A 55 -21.78 -7.49 4.99
N CYS A 56 -20.79 -8.27 4.58
CA CYS A 56 -19.80 -7.89 3.58
C CYS A 56 -20.37 -7.93 2.16
N THR A 57 -19.64 -7.31 1.21
CA THR A 57 -19.99 -7.32 -0.23
C THR A 57 -19.71 -8.67 -0.92
N GLY A 58 -19.22 -9.66 -0.18
CA GLY A 58 -18.80 -10.99 -0.62
C GLY A 58 -17.28 -11.18 -0.57
N GLY A 59 -16.81 -12.37 -0.98
CA GLY A 59 -15.38 -12.68 -1.10
C GLY A 59 -14.94 -13.89 -0.29
N ASP A 60 -13.62 -14.05 -0.15
CA ASP A 60 -13.03 -15.17 0.55
C ASP A 60 -11.86 -14.73 1.45
N SER A 61 -12.12 -14.66 2.74
CA SER A 61 -11.15 -14.33 3.79
C SER A 61 -10.05 -15.38 3.95
N GLY A 62 -10.19 -16.58 3.38
CA GLY A 62 -9.13 -17.59 3.35
C GLY A 62 -8.11 -17.37 2.24
N THR A 63 -8.41 -16.57 1.21
CA THR A 63 -7.55 -16.43 0.02
C THR A 63 -7.25 -14.98 -0.35
N GLU A 64 -8.25 -14.10 -0.31
CA GLU A 64 -8.12 -12.70 -0.73
C GLU A 64 -7.09 -11.89 0.08
N PRO A 65 -6.98 -12.03 1.42
CA PRO A 65 -5.96 -11.30 2.18
C PRO A 65 -4.54 -11.61 1.70
N TYR A 66 -4.25 -12.85 1.34
CA TYR A 66 -2.95 -13.27 0.85
C TYR A 66 -2.68 -12.77 -0.57
N LEU A 67 -3.70 -12.81 -1.45
CA LEU A 67 -3.59 -12.27 -2.80
C LEU A 67 -3.34 -10.76 -2.76
N VAL A 68 -4.07 -10.03 -1.92
CA VAL A 68 -3.91 -8.57 -1.78
C VAL A 68 -2.54 -8.25 -1.17
N ALA A 69 -2.11 -8.96 -0.12
CA ALA A 69 -0.78 -8.80 0.46
C ALA A 69 0.33 -9.02 -0.59
N HIS A 70 0.20 -10.05 -1.42
CA HIS A 70 1.16 -10.34 -2.49
C HIS A 70 1.26 -9.18 -3.49
N HIS A 71 0.12 -8.64 -3.95
CA HIS A 71 0.12 -7.50 -4.86
C HIS A 71 0.68 -6.23 -4.22
N LEU A 72 0.40 -5.97 -2.94
CA LEU A 72 0.98 -4.84 -2.20
C LEU A 72 2.51 -4.95 -2.13
N LEU A 73 3.04 -6.15 -1.91
CA LEU A 73 4.49 -6.39 -1.90
C LEU A 73 5.12 -6.19 -3.29
N LEU A 74 4.48 -6.69 -4.35
CA LEU A 74 4.94 -6.46 -5.72
C LEU A 74 4.91 -4.96 -6.06
N ALA A 75 3.84 -4.26 -5.67
CA ALA A 75 3.68 -2.82 -5.91
C ALA A 75 4.76 -2.01 -5.18
N HIS A 76 5.05 -2.34 -3.93
CA HIS A 76 6.18 -1.81 -3.18
C HIS A 76 7.51 -2.03 -3.93
N ALA A 77 7.78 -3.27 -4.35
CA ALA A 77 9.02 -3.60 -5.05
C ALA A 77 9.16 -2.81 -6.37
N ALA A 78 8.08 -2.65 -7.13
CA ALA A 78 8.06 -1.85 -8.36
C ALA A 78 8.36 -0.36 -8.10
N ALA A 79 7.76 0.23 -7.06
CA ALA A 79 8.02 1.62 -6.68
C ALA A 79 9.47 1.84 -6.24
N VAL A 80 10.01 0.93 -5.42
CA VAL A 80 11.42 0.94 -5.01
C VAL A 80 12.35 0.82 -6.20
N GLN A 81 12.03 -0.03 -7.18
CA GLN A 81 12.82 -0.18 -8.39
C GLN A 81 12.85 1.12 -9.21
N VAL A 82 11.71 1.79 -9.39
CA VAL A 82 11.64 3.09 -10.09
C VAL A 82 12.48 4.13 -9.36
N TYR A 83 12.34 4.24 -8.05
CA TYR A 83 13.13 5.19 -7.26
C TYR A 83 14.64 4.95 -7.42
N LYS A 84 15.09 3.70 -7.24
CA LYS A 84 16.51 3.34 -7.31
C LYS A 84 17.11 3.56 -8.70
N THR A 85 16.33 3.33 -9.75
CA THR A 85 16.83 3.43 -11.14
C THR A 85 16.82 4.84 -11.70
N LYS A 86 15.91 5.71 -11.25
CA LYS A 86 15.72 7.05 -11.84
C LYS A 86 15.99 8.22 -10.89
N TYR A 87 15.91 8.02 -9.57
CA TYR A 87 15.86 9.11 -8.59
C TYR A 87 16.85 8.96 -7.42
N GLN A 88 17.68 7.91 -7.41
CA GLN A 88 18.64 7.64 -6.33
C GLN A 88 19.78 8.66 -6.22
N ASP A 89 20.04 9.43 -7.28
CA ASP A 89 21.23 10.28 -7.38
C ASP A 89 21.22 11.53 -6.47
N PHE A 90 20.16 11.81 -5.70
CA PHE A 90 20.12 13.04 -4.90
C PHE A 90 19.95 12.90 -3.38
N HIS A 91 19.20 11.96 -2.79
CA HIS A 91 19.05 11.90 -1.31
C HIS A 91 18.68 10.52 -0.77
N ALA A 92 19.01 10.30 0.52
CA ALA A 92 18.76 9.08 1.28
C ALA A 92 17.30 8.62 1.19
N PHE A 93 17.11 7.39 0.72
CA PHE A 93 15.80 6.77 0.56
C PHE A 93 15.60 5.71 1.63
N GLU A 94 14.77 6.02 2.61
CA GLU A 94 14.19 5.02 3.50
C GLU A 94 12.87 4.57 2.88
N ALA A 95 12.92 3.57 2.01
CA ALA A 95 11.73 2.84 1.57
C ALA A 95 11.26 1.94 2.70
N GLU A 96 10.50 2.51 3.62
CA GLU A 96 9.90 1.73 4.69
C GLU A 96 8.52 1.21 4.24
N ILE A 97 8.32 -0.10 4.41
CA ILE A 97 6.97 -0.64 4.57
C ILE A 97 6.61 -0.35 6.02
N THR A 98 5.61 0.49 6.26
CA THR A 98 5.13 0.70 7.63
C THR A 98 4.31 -0.52 8.02
N ILE A 99 4.91 -1.40 8.83
CA ILE A 99 4.24 -2.52 9.48
C ILE A 99 3.73 -2.01 10.82
N SER A 100 2.51 -2.40 11.23
CA SER A 100 1.93 -2.01 12.51
C SER A 100 2.79 -2.54 13.69
N THR A 101 3.73 -1.73 14.14
CA THR A 101 4.25 -1.73 15.51
C THR A 101 3.77 -0.43 16.15
N LEU A 102 3.42 -0.48 17.44
CA LEU A 102 2.68 0.51 18.25
C LEU A 102 3.13 2.00 18.21
N TYR A 103 4.08 2.39 17.37
CA TYR A 103 4.64 3.74 17.25
C TYR A 103 4.99 4.10 15.81
N SER A 104 4.02 4.49 14.98
CA SER A 104 4.34 5.10 13.68
C SER A 104 3.26 6.08 13.23
N ALA A 105 3.03 7.11 14.06
CA ALA A 105 2.39 8.34 13.63
C ALA A 105 3.50 9.33 13.27
N ILE A 106 3.82 9.47 11.99
CA ILE A 106 4.34 10.67 11.28
C ILE A 106 4.64 10.19 9.85
N GLY A 107 3.87 10.67 8.86
CA GLY A 107 4.20 10.46 7.44
C GLY A 107 3.08 10.00 6.50
N VAL A 108 1.80 10.02 6.91
CA VAL A 108 0.70 9.60 6.02
C VAL A 108 -0.11 10.82 5.57
N TRP A 109 0.33 11.49 4.52
CA TRP A 109 -0.46 12.58 3.91
C TRP A 109 -0.62 12.50 2.38
N CYS A 110 -0.04 11.50 1.71
CA CYS A 110 -0.15 11.39 0.24
C CYS A 110 -1.02 10.20 -0.24
N ILE A 111 -1.19 9.14 0.56
CA ILE A 111 -1.81 7.89 0.07
C ILE A 111 -3.31 7.78 0.40
N GLN A 112 -3.81 8.49 1.41
CA GLN A 112 -5.13 8.20 2.00
C GLN A 112 -6.31 8.94 1.34
N LYS A 113 -6.13 9.55 0.17
CA LYS A 113 -7.17 10.36 -0.49
C LYS A 113 -7.77 9.76 -1.77
N LEU A 114 -7.35 8.58 -2.22
CA LEU A 114 -7.79 8.03 -3.53
C LEU A 114 -8.14 6.54 -3.53
N ILE A 115 -8.46 5.96 -2.36
CA ILE A 115 -9.16 4.67 -2.28
C ILE A 115 -10.50 4.91 -1.60
#